data_AF-R7PQU5-F1
#
_entry.id   AF-R7PQU5-F1
#
_cell.length_a   1.000
_cell.length_b   1.000
_cell.length_c   1.000
_cell.angle_alpha   90.00
_cell.angle_beta   90.00
_cell.angle_gamma   90.00
#
_symmetry.space_group_name_H-M   'P 1'
#
loop_
_entity.id
_entity.type
_entity.pdbx_description
1 polymer ?
#
loop_
_entity_poly.entity_id
_entity_poly.type
_entity_poly.pdbx_seq_one_letter_code
_entity_poly.pdbx_strand_id
1 'polypeptide(L)'
;MKDRIEIAQKLLSETGIIYVSCDDNEQAYFKVLMDLFEAKENSLTYDDFENNKVVFISDESHHVNSLTKKPTQDEEEAATSWEYSVRSALSCNKDSIMLEFTATCDLKDKNVLAKYKDKIIFNYPLISFRESGYTKDFQNFATDTDLWSRTLIALVMSEYRRFLFADLKLNIKPVILLKSQKIYESENFYVEFFKNIKNITSDELQRLELVGVDILTKAINYFSEKDGNLELLVQSIKTSFTKDTSIIMNGASDNNKQNQLVVNSLEDLDNPIRIIFSVNMLNEGWDVLNLFDIVRLYDTRQSKSGGKIGRYTIQEAQLIGRGARYCPFIIDDPDYKFKRKYDGDVTNTNRILETMYFHSKNDSRYIAELKKALIETGLQPQNPITLEYSLKEEFKDSDFYKTGFVYSNKRLPKSRDEIKTIEPSMQTKTYHYTVLSGRGNIVNLVGESNLPTNSSKTKVKSIKLKDIDMNILLGASECFEELRWIF
;
A
#
# COMPACT_ATOMS: atom_id res chain seq x y z
N MET A 1 -15.19 -16.86 7.06
CA MET A 1 -15.86 -17.83 7.95
C MET A 1 -16.60 -18.95 7.22
N LYS A 2 -17.51 -18.64 6.26
CA LYS A 2 -18.28 -19.65 5.50
C LYS A 2 -17.43 -20.82 4.96
N ASP A 3 -16.36 -20.51 4.23
CA ASP A 3 -15.52 -21.54 3.62
C ASP A 3 -14.81 -22.43 4.66
N ARG A 4 -14.50 -21.88 5.84
CA ARG A 4 -13.90 -22.64 6.95
C ARG A 4 -14.88 -23.62 7.55
N ILE A 5 -16.15 -23.24 7.66
CA ILE A 5 -17.23 -24.13 8.12
C ILE A 5 -17.43 -25.25 7.09
N GLU A 6 -17.38 -24.95 5.80
CA GLU A 6 -17.52 -25.96 4.75
C GLU A 6 -16.38 -27.00 4.79
N ILE A 7 -15.15 -26.55 5.04
CA ILE A 7 -14.00 -27.45 5.24
C ILE A 7 -14.23 -28.33 6.48
N ALA A 8 -14.67 -27.75 7.60
CA ALA A 8 -14.95 -28.51 8.81
C ALA A 8 -16.08 -29.53 8.61
N GLN A 9 -17.13 -29.19 7.86
CA GLN A 9 -18.21 -30.12 7.49
C GLN A 9 -17.69 -31.30 6.66
N LYS A 10 -16.77 -31.07 5.72
CA LYS A 10 -16.15 -32.14 4.92
C LYS A 10 -15.27 -33.09 5.75
N LEU A 11 -14.77 -32.63 6.89
CA LEU A 11 -13.92 -33.42 7.79
C LEU A 11 -14.72 -34.19 8.86
N LEU A 12 -16.02 -33.91 9.00
CA LEU A 12 -16.90 -34.55 9.98
C LEU A 12 -17.79 -35.62 9.35
N SER A 13 -18.18 -36.61 10.15
CA SER A 13 -19.31 -37.50 9.85
C SER A 13 -20.65 -36.76 10.01
N GLU A 14 -21.75 -37.30 9.49
CA GLU A 14 -23.10 -36.68 9.55
C GLU A 14 -23.56 -36.28 10.97
N THR A 15 -22.98 -36.86 12.02
CA THR A 15 -23.28 -36.62 13.44
C THR A 15 -22.23 -35.77 14.18
N GLY A 16 -21.28 -35.16 13.48
CA GLY A 16 -20.18 -34.38 14.09
C GLY A 16 -20.59 -32.99 14.56
N ILE A 17 -19.84 -32.42 15.51
CA ILE A 17 -20.07 -31.07 16.05
C ILE A 17 -18.98 -30.12 15.56
N ILE A 18 -19.35 -28.92 15.10
CA ILE A 18 -18.41 -27.85 14.75
C ILE A 18 -18.42 -26.81 15.87
N TYR A 19 -17.26 -26.57 16.45
CA TYR A 19 -17.05 -25.51 17.40
C TYR A 19 -16.30 -24.35 16.75
N VAL A 20 -16.92 -23.16 16.73
CA VAL A 20 -16.36 -21.95 16.13
C VAL A 20 -16.01 -20.96 17.22
N SER A 21 -14.74 -20.56 17.28
CA SER A 21 -14.33 -19.37 18.02
C SER A 21 -13.95 -18.27 17.03
N CYS A 22 -14.72 -17.18 17.07
CA CYS A 22 -14.42 -15.92 16.41
C CYS A 22 -14.53 -14.82 17.47
N ASP A 23 -13.43 -14.22 17.94
CA ASP A 23 -13.39 -12.76 18.13
C ASP A 23 -12.10 -12.19 18.77
N ASP A 24 -11.90 -10.91 18.48
CA ASP A 24 -10.96 -9.96 19.10
C ASP A 24 -11.39 -9.51 20.52
N ASN A 25 -12.47 -10.05 21.09
CA ASN A 25 -13.05 -9.63 22.37
C ASN A 25 -13.02 -10.74 23.43
N GLU A 26 -12.30 -10.47 24.51
CA GLU A 26 -12.12 -11.28 25.73
C GLU A 26 -13.43 -11.83 26.35
N GLN A 27 -14.58 -11.23 26.06
CA GLN A 27 -15.88 -11.58 26.67
C GLN A 27 -16.52 -12.88 26.14
N ALA A 28 -16.31 -13.23 24.86
CA ALA A 28 -16.82 -14.50 24.33
C ALA A 28 -16.09 -15.71 24.95
N TYR A 29 -14.79 -15.53 25.20
CA TYR A 29 -13.92 -16.51 25.85
C TYR A 29 -14.36 -16.79 27.29
N PHE A 30 -14.66 -15.74 28.05
CA PHE A 30 -15.09 -15.86 29.44
C PHE A 30 -16.42 -16.61 29.58
N LYS A 31 -17.36 -16.42 28.63
CA LYS A 31 -18.65 -17.11 28.65
C LYS A 31 -18.53 -18.61 28.42
N VAL A 32 -17.77 -19.01 27.41
CA VAL A 32 -17.50 -20.43 27.10
C VAL A 32 -16.80 -21.11 28.27
N LEU A 33 -15.81 -20.44 28.85
CA LEU A 33 -15.04 -20.95 29.97
C LEU A 33 -15.95 -21.14 31.20
N MET A 34 -16.81 -20.16 31.52
CA MET A 34 -17.79 -20.28 32.60
C MET A 34 -18.83 -21.39 32.36
N ASP A 35 -19.25 -21.61 31.12
CA ASP A 35 -20.20 -22.68 30.77
C ASP A 35 -19.57 -24.09 30.88
N LEU A 36 -18.25 -24.22 30.65
CA LEU A 36 -17.48 -25.46 30.83
C LEU A 36 -17.19 -25.78 32.32
N PHE A 37 -17.03 -24.75 33.15
CA PHE A 37 -16.74 -24.91 34.59
C PHE A 37 -18.02 -25.04 35.45
N GLU A 38 -19.14 -24.47 35.01
CA GLU A 38 -20.44 -24.57 35.69
C GLU A 38 -21.49 -25.22 34.78
N ALA A 39 -21.84 -26.48 35.05
CA ALA A 39 -22.91 -27.17 34.34
C ALA A 39 -24.26 -26.44 34.50
N LYS A 40 -24.84 -25.98 33.38
CA LYS A 40 -26.12 -25.29 33.30
C LYS A 40 -27.03 -26.01 32.29
N GLU A 41 -28.33 -25.83 32.44
CA GLU A 41 -29.29 -26.40 31.49
C GLU A 41 -29.08 -25.76 30.10
N ASN A 42 -28.87 -26.59 29.06
CA ASN A 42 -28.46 -26.20 27.70
C ASN A 42 -27.05 -25.58 27.55
N SER A 43 -26.11 -25.84 28.48
CA SER A 43 -24.70 -25.45 28.31
C SER A 43 -23.83 -26.62 27.84
N LEU A 44 -22.70 -26.30 27.20
CA LEU A 44 -21.69 -27.27 26.77
C LEU A 44 -20.93 -27.82 27.99
N THR A 45 -20.76 -29.13 28.05
CA THR A 45 -20.00 -29.83 29.10
C THR A 45 -18.83 -30.62 28.51
N TYR A 46 -17.88 -31.04 29.35
CA TYR A 46 -16.80 -31.92 28.90
C TYR A 46 -17.30 -33.27 28.36
N ASP A 47 -18.43 -33.77 28.84
CA ASP A 47 -19.07 -34.99 28.32
C ASP A 47 -19.48 -34.83 26.85
N ASP A 48 -19.86 -33.63 26.42
CA ASP A 48 -20.18 -33.36 25.01
C ASP A 48 -18.94 -33.46 24.13
N PHE A 49 -17.76 -33.08 24.63
CA PHE A 49 -16.49 -33.18 23.89
C PHE A 49 -15.92 -34.60 23.92
N GLU A 50 -16.17 -35.37 24.97
CA GLU A 50 -15.75 -36.78 25.05
C GLU A 50 -16.59 -37.66 24.11
N ASN A 51 -17.91 -37.49 24.11
CA ASN A 51 -18.84 -38.35 23.40
C ASN A 51 -18.99 -38.02 21.90
N ASN A 52 -18.56 -36.83 21.47
CA ASN A 52 -18.70 -36.38 20.08
C ASN A 52 -17.35 -36.08 19.42
N LYS A 53 -17.29 -36.31 18.10
CA LYS A 53 -16.15 -35.87 17.28
C LYS A 53 -16.34 -34.39 16.99
N VAL A 54 -15.38 -33.57 17.43
CA VAL A 54 -15.47 -32.11 17.34
C VAL A 54 -14.38 -31.54 16.44
N VAL A 55 -14.77 -30.64 15.54
CA VAL A 55 -13.82 -29.78 14.82
C VAL A 55 -13.81 -28.42 15.48
N PHE A 56 -12.67 -28.04 16.04
CA PHE A 56 -12.42 -26.70 16.56
C PHE A 56 -11.88 -25.81 15.44
N ILE A 57 -12.50 -24.66 15.21
CA ILE A 57 -11.99 -23.63 14.30
C ILE A 57 -11.49 -22.45 15.14
N SER A 58 -10.18 -22.19 15.08
CA SER A 58 -9.57 -21.00 15.64
C SER A 58 -9.23 -20.04 14.50
N ASP A 59 -9.88 -18.87 14.49
CA ASP A 59 -9.50 -17.75 13.62
C ASP A 59 -8.52 -16.83 14.34
N GLU A 60 -7.67 -16.14 13.58
CA GLU A 60 -6.60 -15.26 14.09
C GLU A 60 -5.74 -15.89 15.20
N SER A 61 -5.37 -17.17 15.05
CA SER A 61 -4.64 -17.97 16.05
C SER A 61 -3.26 -17.42 16.46
N HIS A 62 -2.80 -16.32 15.87
CA HIS A 62 -1.62 -15.60 16.32
C HIS A 62 -1.82 -14.89 17.67
N HIS A 63 -3.05 -14.52 18.03
CA HIS A 63 -3.38 -13.97 19.36
C HIS A 63 -3.15 -14.99 20.48
N VAL A 64 -3.33 -16.28 20.17
CA VAL A 64 -3.02 -17.39 21.10
C VAL A 64 -1.52 -17.49 21.40
N ASN A 65 -0.66 -16.89 20.58
CA ASN A 65 0.80 -16.94 20.72
C ASN A 65 1.43 -15.60 21.10
N SER A 66 0.67 -14.51 21.20
CA SER A 66 1.19 -13.16 21.42
C SER A 66 1.60 -12.87 22.87
N LEU A 67 2.32 -13.78 23.50
CA LEU A 67 3.05 -13.56 24.77
C LEU A 67 4.41 -12.86 24.56
N THR A 68 4.61 -12.16 23.44
CA THR A 68 5.92 -11.55 23.10
C THR A 68 6.07 -10.08 23.58
N LYS A 69 5.00 -9.44 24.07
CA LYS A 69 5.07 -8.25 24.94
C LYS A 69 4.71 -8.68 26.35
N LYS A 70 5.40 -8.14 27.39
CA LYS A 70 5.06 -8.42 28.79
C LYS A 70 3.57 -8.13 29.02
N PRO A 71 2.73 -9.17 29.19
CA PRO A 71 1.32 -8.98 29.46
C PRO A 71 1.16 -8.39 30.86
N THR A 72 0.00 -7.80 31.13
CA THR A 72 -0.44 -7.60 32.51
C THR A 72 -0.77 -8.97 33.14
N GLN A 73 -0.67 -9.09 34.46
CA GLN A 73 -0.88 -10.37 35.15
C GLN A 73 -2.26 -10.98 34.82
N ASP A 74 -3.29 -10.14 34.67
CA ASP A 74 -4.65 -10.55 34.35
C ASP A 74 -4.79 -11.09 32.90
N GLU A 75 -4.09 -10.49 31.92
CA GLU A 75 -4.07 -10.95 30.53
C GLU A 75 -3.35 -12.30 30.38
N GLU A 76 -2.29 -12.51 31.16
CA GLU A 76 -1.54 -13.77 31.19
C GLU A 76 -2.37 -14.90 31.79
N GLU A 77 -3.10 -14.64 32.87
CA GLU A 77 -4.02 -15.60 33.50
C GLU A 77 -5.21 -15.93 32.59
N ALA A 78 -5.81 -14.94 31.91
CA ALA A 78 -6.93 -15.16 30.99
C ALA A 78 -6.52 -15.97 29.74
N ALA A 79 -5.39 -15.63 29.12
CA ALA A 79 -4.88 -16.36 27.95
C ALA A 79 -4.47 -17.79 28.30
N THR A 80 -3.83 -17.99 29.46
CA THR A 80 -3.45 -19.32 29.95
C THR A 80 -4.67 -20.17 30.28
N SER A 81 -5.70 -19.57 30.89
CA SER A 81 -6.97 -20.25 31.20
C SER A 81 -7.71 -20.70 29.94
N TRP A 82 -7.72 -19.87 28.89
CA TRP A 82 -8.33 -20.23 27.61
C TRP A 82 -7.55 -21.32 26.86
N GLU A 83 -6.22 -21.18 26.72
CA GLU A 83 -5.40 -22.20 26.04
C GLU A 83 -5.53 -23.55 26.77
N TYR A 84 -5.58 -23.52 28.10
CA TYR A 84 -5.82 -24.71 28.92
C TYR A 84 -7.20 -25.33 28.66
N SER A 85 -8.27 -24.53 28.63
CA SER A 85 -9.64 -25.02 28.46
C SER A 85 -9.87 -25.60 27.06
N VAL A 86 -9.40 -24.93 26.00
CA VAL A 86 -9.51 -25.42 24.63
C VAL A 86 -8.65 -26.68 24.42
N ARG A 87 -7.44 -26.73 24.98
CA ARG A 87 -6.62 -27.95 24.91
C ARG A 87 -7.24 -29.10 25.68
N SER A 88 -7.82 -28.83 26.85
CA SER A 88 -8.50 -29.84 27.66
C SER A 88 -9.67 -30.42 26.87
N ALA A 89 -10.54 -29.57 26.32
CA ALA A 89 -11.67 -29.99 25.49
C ALA A 89 -11.24 -30.74 24.22
N LEU A 90 -10.19 -30.28 23.53
CA LEU A 90 -9.63 -30.98 22.36
C LEU A 90 -9.11 -32.38 22.74
N SER A 91 -8.52 -32.52 23.93
CA SER A 91 -7.94 -33.78 24.40
C SER A 91 -8.98 -34.80 24.92
N CYS A 92 -10.23 -34.38 25.16
CA CYS A 92 -11.30 -35.27 25.61
C CYS A 92 -11.66 -36.35 24.58
N ASN A 93 -11.42 -36.10 23.28
CA ASN A 93 -11.65 -37.08 22.24
C ASN A 93 -10.49 -37.09 21.23
N LYS A 94 -9.88 -38.27 21.04
CA LYS A 94 -8.69 -38.45 20.19
C LYS A 94 -8.98 -38.24 18.70
N ASP A 95 -10.24 -38.34 18.29
CA ASP A 95 -10.67 -38.12 16.91
C ASP A 95 -11.04 -36.64 16.64
N SER A 96 -11.06 -35.79 17.67
CA SER A 96 -11.29 -34.35 17.52
C SER A 96 -10.07 -33.66 16.91
N ILE A 97 -10.32 -32.65 16.08
CA ILE A 97 -9.29 -31.90 15.38
C ILE A 97 -9.44 -30.40 15.59
N MET A 98 -8.32 -29.69 15.59
CA MET A 98 -8.30 -28.22 15.62
C MET A 98 -7.68 -27.67 14.35
N LEU A 99 -8.42 -26.79 13.67
CA LEU A 99 -7.97 -26.05 12.50
C LEU A 99 -7.69 -24.61 12.92
N GLU A 100 -6.40 -24.24 12.89
CA GLU A 100 -5.91 -22.90 13.20
C GLU A 100 -5.69 -22.11 11.91
N PHE A 101 -6.27 -20.91 11.83
CA PHE A 101 -6.12 -19.99 10.71
C PHE A 101 -5.43 -18.71 11.20
N THR A 102 -4.36 -18.29 10.52
CA THR A 102 -3.65 -17.06 10.86
C THR A 102 -3.05 -16.42 9.62
N ALA A 103 -3.15 -15.09 9.52
CA ALA A 103 -2.45 -14.30 8.51
C ALA A 103 -1.02 -13.90 8.92
N THR A 104 -0.68 -14.06 10.21
CA THR A 104 0.49 -13.45 10.86
C THR A 104 1.23 -14.47 11.73
N CYS A 105 1.64 -15.59 11.13
CA CYS A 105 2.55 -16.53 11.79
C CYS A 105 4.00 -16.09 11.58
N ASP A 106 4.67 -15.56 12.61
CA ASP A 106 6.08 -15.17 12.51
C ASP A 106 7.00 -16.40 12.59
N LEU A 107 7.11 -17.13 11.48
CA LEU A 107 8.01 -18.28 11.34
C LEU A 107 9.50 -17.92 11.42
N LYS A 108 9.85 -16.63 11.50
CA LYS A 108 11.24 -16.21 11.75
C LYS A 108 11.62 -16.38 13.22
N ASP A 109 10.65 -16.34 14.14
CA ASP A 109 10.87 -16.67 15.54
C ASP A 109 11.09 -18.19 15.69
N LYS A 110 12.20 -18.57 16.32
CA LYS A 110 12.58 -19.97 16.52
C LYS A 110 11.56 -20.74 17.39
N ASN A 111 10.93 -20.06 18.35
CA ASN A 111 9.96 -20.67 19.25
C ASN A 111 8.64 -20.95 18.52
N VAL A 112 8.17 -19.99 17.72
CA VAL A 112 6.97 -20.14 16.88
C VAL A 112 7.22 -21.22 15.83
N LEU A 113 8.37 -21.17 15.15
CA LEU A 113 8.74 -22.20 14.18
C LEU A 113 8.76 -23.59 14.82
N ALA A 114 9.38 -23.78 15.98
CA ALA A 114 9.40 -25.08 16.65
C ALA A 114 7.99 -25.57 17.04
N LYS A 115 7.07 -24.67 17.44
CA LYS A 115 5.69 -25.03 17.82
C LYS A 115 4.83 -25.43 16.63
N TYR A 116 5.02 -24.81 15.46
CA TYR A 116 4.12 -24.93 14.30
C TYR A 116 4.70 -25.70 13.11
N LYS A 117 6.02 -25.92 13.03
CA LYS A 117 6.67 -26.53 11.86
C LYS A 117 6.00 -27.85 11.43
N ASP A 118 5.67 -28.71 12.39
CA ASP A 118 5.07 -30.02 12.12
C ASP A 118 3.53 -29.99 12.11
N LYS A 119 2.92 -28.80 12.26
CA LYS A 119 1.46 -28.58 12.29
C LYS A 119 0.93 -27.81 11.07
N ILE A 120 1.81 -27.18 10.29
CA ILE A 120 1.41 -26.42 9.10
C ILE A 120 1.05 -27.40 7.98
N ILE A 121 -0.24 -27.57 7.72
CA ILE A 121 -0.76 -28.44 6.66
C ILE A 121 -0.81 -27.69 5.32
N PHE A 122 -1.00 -26.36 5.35
CA PHE A 122 -1.04 -25.51 4.16
C PHE A 122 -0.44 -24.15 4.47
N ASN A 123 0.42 -23.65 3.58
CA ASN A 123 1.02 -22.33 3.68
C ASN A 123 0.80 -21.59 2.36
N TYR A 124 0.07 -20.47 2.43
CA TYR A 124 -0.22 -19.64 1.26
C TYR A 124 0.32 -18.23 1.50
N PRO A 125 1.62 -18.01 1.24
CA PRO A 125 2.26 -16.73 1.51
C PRO A 125 1.70 -15.64 0.59
N LEU A 126 1.81 -14.40 1.04
CA LEU A 126 1.30 -13.22 0.34
C LEU A 126 1.83 -13.10 -1.11
N ILE A 127 3.05 -13.58 -1.35
CA ILE A 127 3.62 -13.65 -2.69
C ILE A 127 2.83 -14.58 -3.62
N SER A 128 2.45 -15.76 -3.16
CA SER A 128 1.65 -16.74 -3.93
C SER A 128 0.23 -16.24 -4.13
N PHE A 129 -0.33 -15.54 -3.13
CA PHE A 129 -1.62 -14.86 -3.23
C PHE A 129 -1.62 -13.80 -4.35
N ARG A 130 -0.54 -13.03 -4.45
CA ARG A 130 -0.32 -12.02 -5.50
C ARG A 130 -0.09 -12.64 -6.89
N GLU A 131 0.79 -13.62 -6.99
CA GLU A 131 1.09 -14.34 -8.26
C GLU A 131 -0.15 -15.03 -8.83
N SER A 132 -1.04 -15.48 -7.95
CA SER A 132 -2.31 -16.09 -8.35
C SER A 132 -3.39 -15.08 -8.76
N GLY A 133 -3.12 -13.77 -8.67
CA GLY A 133 -4.00 -12.70 -9.14
C GLY A 133 -5.10 -12.28 -8.16
N TYR A 134 -5.00 -12.62 -6.87
CA TYR A 134 -5.99 -12.24 -5.84
C TYR A 134 -5.72 -10.87 -5.20
N THR A 135 -4.70 -10.16 -5.67
CA THR A 135 -4.43 -8.76 -5.31
C THR A 135 -4.66 -7.86 -6.52
N LYS A 136 -4.92 -6.57 -6.31
CA LYS A 136 -4.68 -5.55 -7.34
C LYS A 136 -3.21 -5.56 -7.74
N ASP A 137 -2.93 -5.17 -8.97
CA ASP A 137 -1.56 -4.90 -9.40
C ASP A 137 -1.11 -3.55 -8.85
N PHE A 138 -0.06 -3.56 -8.04
CA PHE A 138 0.36 -2.38 -7.29
C PHE A 138 1.55 -1.69 -7.96
N GLN A 139 1.38 -0.41 -8.29
CA GLN A 139 2.38 0.38 -9.02
C GLN A 139 2.61 1.75 -8.35
N ASN A 140 3.84 2.26 -8.42
CA ASN A 140 4.14 3.60 -7.96
C ASN A 140 3.95 4.61 -9.09
N PHE A 141 3.05 5.57 -8.89
CA PHE A 141 2.88 6.72 -9.76
C PHE A 141 3.81 7.83 -9.24
N ALA A 142 5.04 7.89 -9.77
CA ALA A 142 6.05 8.85 -9.34
C ALA A 142 5.96 10.13 -10.16
N THR A 143 5.79 11.28 -9.51
CA THR A 143 5.75 12.59 -10.19
C THR A 143 6.63 13.64 -9.53
N ASP A 144 7.27 14.48 -10.33
CA ASP A 144 7.94 15.70 -9.88
C ASP A 144 6.96 16.88 -9.82
N THR A 145 5.89 16.71 -9.05
CA THR A 145 4.82 17.70 -8.87
C THR A 145 4.64 18.05 -7.40
N ASP A 146 3.97 19.18 -7.13
CA ASP A 146 3.51 19.55 -5.80
C ASP A 146 2.37 18.62 -5.31
N LEU A 147 1.98 18.79 -4.05
CA LEU A 147 0.99 17.94 -3.38
C LEU A 147 -0.40 18.05 -4.01
N TRP A 148 -0.81 19.25 -4.44
CA TRP A 148 -2.09 19.46 -5.08
C TRP A 148 -2.12 18.80 -6.45
N SER A 149 -1.13 19.08 -7.31
CA SER A 149 -1.03 18.44 -8.64
C SER A 149 -0.99 16.92 -8.55
N ARG A 150 -0.26 16.36 -7.57
CA ARG A 150 -0.23 14.90 -7.31
C ARG A 150 -1.62 14.37 -6.92
N THR A 151 -2.33 15.10 -6.08
CA THR A 151 -3.71 14.76 -5.68
C THR A 151 -4.65 14.85 -6.87
N LEU A 152 -4.53 15.89 -7.70
CA LEU A 152 -5.37 16.09 -8.88
C LEU A 152 -5.22 14.94 -9.88
N ILE A 153 -3.99 14.44 -10.08
CA ILE A 153 -3.75 13.22 -10.88
C ILE A 153 -4.55 12.05 -10.31
N ALA A 154 -4.49 11.80 -9.00
CA ALA A 154 -5.27 10.72 -8.37
C ALA A 154 -6.79 10.90 -8.53
N LEU A 155 -7.30 12.14 -8.47
CA LEU A 155 -8.73 12.44 -8.71
C LEU A 155 -9.14 12.09 -10.15
N VAL A 156 -8.34 12.48 -11.14
CA VAL A 156 -8.57 12.14 -12.55
C VAL A 156 -8.57 10.62 -12.75
N MET A 157 -7.61 9.91 -12.16
CA MET A 157 -7.51 8.45 -12.25
C MET A 157 -8.69 7.74 -11.55
N SER A 158 -9.20 8.30 -10.45
CA SER A 158 -10.38 7.78 -9.75
C SER A 158 -11.67 7.98 -10.55
N GLU A 159 -11.87 9.16 -11.16
CA GLU A 159 -13.02 9.40 -12.03
C GLU A 159 -12.95 8.54 -13.29
N TYR A 160 -11.78 8.42 -13.90
CA TYR A 160 -11.61 7.55 -15.07
C TYR A 160 -12.01 6.09 -14.76
N ARG A 161 -11.56 5.53 -13.63
CA ARG A 161 -12.00 4.20 -13.20
C ARG A 161 -13.50 4.13 -12.94
N ARG A 162 -14.09 5.14 -12.30
CA ARG A 162 -15.54 5.17 -12.03
C ARG A 162 -16.35 5.13 -13.33
N PHE A 163 -15.92 5.88 -14.34
CA PHE A 163 -16.57 5.89 -15.65
C PHE A 163 -16.37 4.58 -16.41
N LEU A 164 -15.19 3.97 -16.35
CA LEU A 164 -14.96 2.65 -16.94
C LEU A 164 -15.79 1.55 -16.26
N PHE A 165 -15.93 1.56 -14.93
CA PHE A 165 -16.87 0.68 -14.24
C PHE A 165 -18.32 0.91 -14.70
N ALA A 166 -18.73 2.17 -14.87
CA ALA A 166 -20.06 2.51 -15.37
C ALA A 166 -20.29 2.05 -16.82
N ASP A 167 -19.28 2.14 -17.69
CA ASP A 167 -19.33 1.62 -19.06
C ASP A 167 -19.53 0.09 -19.07
N LEU A 168 -18.99 -0.61 -18.06
CA LEU A 168 -19.22 -2.03 -17.78
C LEU A 168 -20.53 -2.32 -17.03
N LYS A 169 -21.35 -1.29 -16.75
CA LYS A 169 -22.60 -1.36 -15.97
C LYS A 169 -22.39 -1.85 -14.53
N LEU A 170 -21.20 -1.61 -13.99
CA LEU A 170 -20.83 -1.92 -12.61
C LEU A 170 -20.90 -0.65 -11.76
N ASN A 171 -21.63 -0.70 -10.65
CA ASN A 171 -21.69 0.40 -9.69
C ASN A 171 -20.58 0.26 -8.63
N ILE A 172 -19.33 0.41 -9.07
CA ILE A 172 -18.16 0.36 -8.19
C ILE A 172 -17.58 1.76 -8.09
N LYS A 173 -17.39 2.23 -6.85
CA LYS A 173 -16.83 3.55 -6.57
C LYS A 173 -15.36 3.41 -6.14
N PRO A 174 -14.41 3.94 -6.92
CA PRO A 174 -13.02 4.02 -6.47
C PRO A 174 -12.84 4.99 -5.31
N VAL A 175 -12.07 4.59 -4.28
CA VAL A 175 -11.71 5.40 -3.11
C VAL A 175 -10.23 5.78 -3.14
N ILE A 176 -9.95 7.01 -2.69
CA ILE A 176 -8.60 7.57 -2.57
C ILE A 176 -8.26 7.79 -1.09
N LEU A 177 -7.06 7.37 -0.68
CA LEU A 177 -6.49 7.71 0.62
C LEU A 177 -5.41 8.78 0.48
N LEU A 178 -5.59 9.91 1.14
CA LEU A 178 -4.62 10.97 1.29
C LEU A 178 -3.87 10.80 2.62
N LYS A 179 -2.58 10.45 2.52
CA LYS A 179 -1.73 10.08 3.65
C LYS A 179 -0.80 11.23 4.03
N SER A 180 -1.04 11.84 5.19
CA SER A 180 -0.23 12.91 5.76
C SER A 180 0.77 12.38 6.79
N GLN A 181 1.81 13.16 7.10
CA GLN A 181 2.78 12.81 8.14
C GLN A 181 2.32 13.26 9.52
N LYS A 182 1.67 14.43 9.63
CA LYS A 182 1.15 15.00 10.87
C LYS A 182 -0.31 15.39 10.75
N ILE A 183 -1.01 15.45 11.89
CA ILE A 183 -2.44 15.79 11.97
C ILE A 183 -2.68 17.20 11.42
N TYR A 184 -1.93 18.18 11.92
CA TYR A 184 -2.00 19.57 11.46
C TYR A 184 -1.77 19.72 9.94
N GLU A 185 -0.81 18.98 9.37
CA GLU A 185 -0.58 18.98 7.92
C GLU A 185 -1.79 18.43 7.15
N SER A 186 -2.42 17.37 7.69
CA SER A 186 -3.61 16.78 7.11
C SER A 186 -4.83 17.71 7.16
N GLU A 187 -5.03 18.40 8.28
CA GLU A 187 -6.13 19.35 8.47
C GLU A 187 -5.97 20.58 7.58
N ASN A 188 -4.75 21.11 7.47
CA ASN A 188 -4.45 22.20 6.54
C ASN A 188 -4.72 21.79 5.09
N PHE A 189 -4.23 20.61 4.69
CA PHE A 189 -4.43 20.12 3.34
C PHE A 189 -5.90 19.84 3.05
N TYR A 190 -6.69 19.40 4.04
CA TYR A 190 -8.14 19.26 3.90
C TYR A 190 -8.83 20.60 3.55
N VAL A 191 -8.46 21.69 4.22
CA VAL A 191 -9.00 23.03 3.93
C VAL A 191 -8.56 23.48 2.53
N GLU A 192 -7.29 23.31 2.20
CA GLU A 192 -6.73 23.64 0.89
C GLU A 192 -7.39 22.84 -0.24
N PHE A 193 -7.60 21.54 -0.03
CA PHE A 193 -8.22 20.62 -0.97
C PHE A 193 -9.59 21.14 -1.41
N PHE A 194 -10.50 21.44 -0.47
CA PHE A 194 -11.84 21.92 -0.84
C PHE A 194 -11.86 23.33 -1.39
N LYS A 195 -10.85 24.16 -1.08
CA LYS A 195 -10.66 25.45 -1.74
C LYS A 195 -10.27 25.24 -3.21
N ASN A 196 -9.33 24.34 -3.47
CA ASN A 196 -8.83 24.09 -4.81
C ASN A 196 -9.87 23.36 -5.68
N ILE A 197 -10.58 22.35 -5.15
CA ILE A 197 -11.67 21.63 -5.85
C ILE A 197 -12.69 22.61 -6.45
N LYS A 198 -13.10 23.63 -5.71
CA LYS A 198 -14.07 24.64 -6.19
C LYS A 198 -13.57 25.42 -7.40
N ASN A 199 -12.26 25.65 -7.46
CA ASN A 199 -11.60 26.48 -8.46
C ASN A 199 -10.94 25.67 -9.60
N ILE A 200 -11.13 24.34 -9.64
CA ILE A 200 -10.63 23.52 -10.75
C ILE A 200 -11.17 24.03 -12.08
N THR A 201 -10.28 24.08 -13.07
CA THR A 201 -10.53 24.48 -14.45
C THR A 201 -10.11 23.38 -15.44
N SER A 202 -10.73 23.34 -16.62
CA SER A 202 -10.36 22.39 -17.68
C SER A 202 -8.90 22.54 -18.12
N ASP A 203 -8.39 23.77 -18.17
CA ASP A 203 -6.98 24.04 -18.53
C ASP A 203 -6.01 23.40 -17.53
N GLU A 204 -6.37 23.36 -16.25
CA GLU A 204 -5.57 22.71 -15.21
C GLU A 204 -5.49 21.20 -15.42
N LEU A 205 -6.61 20.58 -15.77
CA LEU A 205 -6.67 19.15 -16.09
C LEU A 205 -5.91 18.83 -17.37
N GLN A 206 -6.04 19.65 -18.41
CA GLN A 206 -5.32 19.45 -19.67
C GLN A 206 -3.80 19.57 -19.50
N ARG A 207 -3.32 20.48 -18.63
CA ARG A 207 -1.89 20.60 -18.31
C ARG A 207 -1.29 19.33 -17.70
N LEU A 208 -2.10 18.43 -17.12
CA LEU A 208 -1.60 17.17 -16.57
C LEU A 208 -1.09 16.20 -17.66
N GLU A 209 -1.44 16.39 -18.93
CA GLU A 209 -0.84 15.62 -20.04
C GLU A 209 0.67 15.84 -20.13
N LEU A 210 1.16 17.02 -19.72
CA LEU A 210 2.58 17.37 -19.72
C LEU A 210 3.41 16.53 -18.74
N VAL A 211 2.75 15.82 -17.81
CA VAL A 211 3.38 14.84 -16.92
C VAL A 211 4.03 13.72 -17.75
N GLY A 212 3.48 13.39 -18.92
CA GLY A 212 4.05 12.43 -19.86
C GLY A 212 3.90 10.98 -19.41
N VAL A 213 2.79 10.67 -18.73
CA VAL A 213 2.43 9.31 -18.31
C VAL A 213 1.25 8.83 -19.16
N ASP A 214 1.47 7.78 -19.96
CA ASP A 214 0.52 7.32 -20.98
C ASP A 214 -0.89 7.04 -20.44
N ILE A 215 -1.02 6.38 -19.28
CA ILE A 215 -2.35 6.08 -18.72
C ILE A 215 -3.10 7.33 -18.25
N LEU A 216 -2.38 8.36 -17.80
CA LEU A 216 -2.97 9.63 -17.42
C LEU A 216 -3.43 10.40 -18.66
N THR A 217 -2.61 10.42 -19.71
CA THR A 217 -3.01 10.99 -21.00
C THR A 217 -4.22 10.24 -21.58
N LYS A 218 -4.27 8.91 -21.49
CA LYS A 218 -5.45 8.11 -21.88
C LYS A 218 -6.70 8.49 -21.07
N ALA A 219 -6.55 8.67 -19.76
CA ALA A 219 -7.65 9.08 -18.89
C ALA A 219 -8.20 10.46 -19.30
N ILE A 220 -7.32 11.43 -19.57
CA ILE A 220 -7.73 12.78 -19.99
C ILE A 220 -8.38 12.74 -21.38
N ASN A 221 -7.80 12.02 -22.34
CA ASN A 221 -8.34 11.84 -23.68
C ASN A 221 -9.73 11.19 -23.65
N TYR A 222 -9.95 10.20 -22.78
CA TYR A 222 -11.27 9.56 -22.62
C TYR A 222 -12.39 10.58 -22.30
N PHE A 223 -12.10 11.58 -21.47
CA PHE A 223 -13.06 12.64 -21.18
C PHE A 223 -13.13 13.68 -22.30
N SER A 224 -11.98 14.05 -22.88
CA SER A 224 -11.94 15.00 -24.01
C SER A 224 -12.73 14.49 -25.22
N GLU A 225 -12.71 13.19 -25.50
CA GLU A 225 -13.49 12.58 -26.57
C GLU A 225 -15.01 12.62 -26.31
N LYS A 226 -15.45 12.74 -25.04
CA LYS A 226 -16.88 12.77 -24.69
C LYS A 226 -17.51 14.15 -24.81
N ASP A 227 -16.79 15.22 -24.46
CA ASP A 227 -17.35 16.59 -24.41
C ASP A 227 -16.48 17.67 -25.08
N GLY A 228 -15.28 17.34 -25.54
CA GLY A 228 -14.34 18.23 -26.22
C GLY A 228 -13.55 19.19 -25.32
N ASN A 229 -13.99 19.45 -24.08
CA ASN A 229 -13.46 20.53 -23.24
C ASN A 229 -13.21 20.14 -21.77
N LEU A 230 -13.33 18.87 -21.41
CA LEU A 230 -13.11 18.33 -20.06
C LEU A 230 -14.08 18.87 -18.98
N GLU A 231 -15.13 19.60 -19.35
CA GLU A 231 -16.08 20.17 -18.40
C GLU A 231 -16.83 19.06 -17.63
N LEU A 232 -17.13 17.94 -18.29
CA LEU A 232 -17.66 16.73 -17.69
C LEU A 232 -16.76 16.23 -16.57
N LEU A 233 -15.44 16.19 -16.80
CA LEU A 233 -14.48 15.74 -15.80
C LEU A 233 -14.39 16.75 -14.64
N VAL A 234 -14.37 18.05 -14.94
CA VAL A 234 -14.40 19.11 -13.91
C VAL A 234 -15.63 18.98 -13.01
N GLN A 235 -16.81 18.88 -13.61
CA GLN A 235 -18.07 18.75 -12.86
C GLN A 235 -18.12 17.42 -12.10
N SER A 236 -17.63 16.34 -12.70
CA SER A 236 -17.57 15.02 -12.06
C SER A 236 -16.68 15.04 -10.82
N ILE A 237 -15.50 15.67 -10.89
CA ILE A 237 -14.61 15.83 -9.73
C ILE A 237 -15.30 16.69 -8.65
N LYS A 238 -15.89 17.83 -9.03
CA LYS A 238 -16.56 18.74 -8.08
C LYS A 238 -17.74 18.09 -7.35
N THR A 239 -18.49 17.21 -8.02
CA THR A 239 -19.65 16.51 -7.45
C THR A 239 -19.27 15.24 -6.71
N SER A 240 -18.21 14.53 -7.13
CA SER A 240 -17.78 13.27 -6.52
C SER A 240 -16.89 13.45 -5.29
N PHE A 241 -16.26 14.62 -5.13
CA PHE A 241 -15.36 14.91 -4.02
C PHE A 241 -15.84 16.15 -3.26
N THR A 242 -16.87 15.95 -2.45
CA THR A 242 -17.45 16.95 -1.54
C THR A 242 -17.07 16.64 -0.09
N LYS A 243 -17.46 17.52 0.84
CA LYS A 243 -17.28 17.26 2.28
C LYS A 243 -18.06 16.02 2.73
N ASP A 244 -19.24 15.80 2.17
CA ASP A 244 -20.13 14.69 2.53
C ASP A 244 -19.60 13.34 2.02
N THR A 245 -18.79 13.35 0.96
CA THR A 245 -18.10 12.17 0.42
C THR A 245 -16.66 12.04 0.96
N SER A 246 -16.32 12.76 2.03
CA SER A 246 -14.99 12.77 2.62
C SER A 246 -15.00 12.44 4.10
N ILE A 247 -13.90 11.86 4.59
CA ILE A 247 -13.73 11.57 6.01
C ILE A 247 -12.29 11.83 6.47
N ILE A 248 -12.15 12.34 7.68
CA ILE A 248 -10.86 12.53 8.35
C ILE A 248 -10.71 11.45 9.41
N MET A 249 -9.56 10.76 9.39
CA MET A 249 -9.16 9.68 10.29
C MET A 249 -7.74 9.95 10.79
N ASN A 250 -7.54 11.06 11.50
CA ASN A 250 -6.20 11.51 11.91
C ASN A 250 -5.80 10.98 13.28
N GLY A 251 -6.72 11.04 14.25
CA GLY A 251 -6.44 10.86 15.66
C GLY A 251 -7.54 10.14 16.44
N ALA A 252 -7.34 9.99 17.75
CA ALA A 252 -8.26 9.27 18.63
C ALA A 252 -9.65 9.94 18.70
N SER A 253 -9.71 11.26 18.50
CA SER A 253 -10.96 12.03 18.38
C SER A 253 -11.82 11.58 17.21
N ASP A 254 -11.19 11.17 16.11
CA ASP A 254 -11.86 10.77 14.88
C ASP A 254 -12.17 9.28 14.87
N ASN A 255 -11.47 8.51 15.72
CA ASN A 255 -11.59 7.06 15.83
C ASN A 255 -12.79 6.63 16.69
N ASN A 256 -13.97 7.19 16.38
CA ASN A 256 -15.22 6.78 17.01
C ASN A 256 -15.84 5.59 16.26
N LYS A 257 -16.75 4.88 16.94
CA LYS A 257 -17.42 3.69 16.39
C LYS A 257 -18.11 3.95 15.05
N GLN A 258 -18.70 5.14 14.88
CA GLN A 258 -19.40 5.51 13.64
C GLN A 258 -18.44 5.64 12.45
N ASN A 259 -17.33 6.36 12.65
CA ASN A 259 -16.32 6.55 11.62
C ASN A 259 -15.61 5.24 11.26
N GLN A 260 -15.33 4.38 12.25
CA GLN A 260 -14.78 3.05 11.99
C GLN A 260 -15.73 2.19 11.13
N LEU A 261 -17.03 2.20 11.43
CA LEU A 261 -18.02 1.47 10.63
C LEU A 261 -18.04 1.98 9.18
N VAL A 262 -18.01 3.29 8.98
CA VAL A 262 -17.98 3.90 7.63
C VAL A 262 -16.71 3.52 6.89
N VAL A 263 -15.55 3.54 7.55
CA VAL A 263 -14.26 3.27 6.90
C VAL A 263 -14.03 1.78 6.63
N ASN A 264 -14.72 0.90 7.34
CA ASN A 264 -14.70 -0.55 7.12
C ASN A 264 -15.80 -1.06 6.17
N SER A 265 -16.69 -0.18 5.69
CA SER A 265 -17.81 -0.49 4.78
C SER A 265 -17.73 0.31 3.47
N LEU A 266 -16.52 0.65 3.04
CA LEU A 266 -16.33 1.52 1.88
C LEU A 266 -16.81 0.88 0.57
N GLU A 267 -16.99 -0.43 0.52
CA GLU A 267 -17.55 -1.17 -0.59
C GLU A 267 -19.08 -1.07 -0.69
N ASP A 268 -19.76 -0.72 0.40
CA ASP A 268 -21.22 -0.70 0.46
C ASP A 268 -21.78 0.39 -0.46
N LEU A 269 -22.91 0.08 -1.10
CA LEU A 269 -23.57 0.98 -2.05
C LEU A 269 -24.07 2.26 -1.37
N ASP A 270 -24.50 2.17 -0.12
CA ASP A 270 -25.04 3.29 0.66
C ASP A 270 -23.96 4.17 1.28
N ASN A 271 -22.70 3.74 1.25
CA ASN A 271 -21.59 4.50 1.78
C ASN A 271 -21.17 5.60 0.77
N PRO A 272 -21.19 6.90 1.10
CA PRO A 272 -20.86 7.94 0.13
C PRO A 272 -19.36 8.25 0.03
N ILE A 273 -18.52 7.66 0.88
CA ILE A 273 -17.12 8.07 1.02
C ILE A 273 -16.30 7.71 -0.23
N ARG A 274 -15.60 8.72 -0.75
CA ARG A 274 -14.75 8.68 -1.95
C ARG A 274 -13.31 9.06 -1.63
N ILE A 275 -13.08 9.83 -0.58
CA ILE A 275 -11.76 10.31 -0.19
C ILE A 275 -11.57 10.30 1.33
N ILE A 276 -10.40 9.85 1.76
CA ILE A 276 -10.04 9.70 3.17
C ILE A 276 -8.77 10.49 3.44
N PHE A 277 -8.76 11.28 4.51
CA PHE A 277 -7.58 11.98 4.99
C PHE A 277 -7.10 11.30 6.26
N SER A 278 -5.86 10.80 6.29
CA SER A 278 -5.36 10.09 7.46
C SER A 278 -3.88 10.35 7.74
N VAL A 279 -3.54 10.24 9.02
CA VAL A 279 -2.16 10.09 9.50
C VAL A 279 -1.88 8.62 9.74
N ASN A 280 -2.08 8.06 10.93
CA ASN A 280 -1.65 6.68 11.22
C ASN A 280 -2.76 5.73 11.66
N MET A 281 -4.02 6.20 11.73
CA MET A 281 -5.11 5.40 12.27
C MET A 281 -5.49 4.21 11.40
N LEU A 282 -5.23 4.29 10.10
CA LEU A 282 -5.57 3.23 9.14
C LEU A 282 -4.42 2.25 8.90
N ASN A 283 -3.40 2.26 9.76
CA ASN A 283 -2.28 1.34 9.65
C ASN A 283 -2.58 -0.05 10.25
N GLU A 284 -3.59 -0.16 11.13
CA GLU A 284 -3.99 -1.38 11.84
C GLU A 284 -5.51 -1.62 11.67
N GLY A 285 -5.97 -2.88 11.60
CA GLY A 285 -7.38 -3.25 11.43
C GLY A 285 -8.14 -2.83 10.16
N TRP A 286 -7.54 -2.04 9.25
CA TRP A 286 -8.23 -1.54 8.05
C TRP A 286 -7.94 -2.36 6.80
N ASP A 287 -8.99 -2.93 6.20
CA ASP A 287 -8.95 -3.69 4.95
C ASP A 287 -10.20 -3.41 4.12
N VAL A 288 -10.02 -2.91 2.89
CA VAL A 288 -11.12 -2.46 2.04
C VAL A 288 -10.85 -2.77 0.57
N LEU A 289 -11.89 -3.21 -0.12
CA LEU A 289 -11.77 -3.68 -1.50
C LEU A 289 -11.75 -2.53 -2.52
N ASN A 290 -12.37 -1.40 -2.21
CA ASN A 290 -12.56 -0.28 -3.13
C ASN A 290 -11.47 0.81 -3.05
N LEU A 291 -10.37 0.58 -2.31
CA LEU A 291 -9.22 1.48 -2.32
C LEU A 291 -8.36 1.24 -3.59
N PHE A 292 -8.21 2.28 -4.41
CA PHE A 292 -7.46 2.22 -5.67
C PHE A 292 -6.24 3.14 -5.71
N ASP A 293 -6.24 4.22 -4.93
CA ASP A 293 -5.17 5.20 -4.94
C ASP A 293 -4.79 5.60 -3.52
N ILE A 294 -3.49 5.57 -3.21
CA ILE A 294 -2.92 6.15 -1.99
C ILE A 294 -2.01 7.29 -2.42
N VAL A 295 -2.26 8.50 -1.92
CA VAL A 295 -1.46 9.68 -2.20
C VAL A 295 -0.64 10.05 -0.99
N ARG A 296 0.68 9.99 -1.12
CA ARG A 296 1.61 10.44 -0.08
C ARG A 296 1.68 11.97 -0.10
N LEU A 297 1.27 12.64 0.97
CA LEU A 297 1.22 14.11 1.09
C LEU A 297 2.45 14.72 1.78
N TYR A 298 3.59 14.03 1.74
CA TYR A 298 4.85 14.52 2.27
C TYR A 298 6.02 13.97 1.46
N ASP A 299 7.11 14.72 1.42
CA ASP A 299 8.31 14.40 0.64
C ASP A 299 9.52 14.08 1.54
N THR A 300 9.41 14.27 2.86
CA THR A 300 10.53 14.06 3.79
C THR A 300 10.91 12.58 3.86
N ARG A 301 12.22 12.31 3.94
CA ARG A 301 12.77 10.99 4.21
C ARG A 301 13.36 10.96 5.62
N GLN A 302 13.06 9.92 6.38
CA GLN A 302 13.58 9.72 7.73
C GLN A 302 14.50 8.50 7.82
N SER A 303 15.25 8.20 6.76
CA SER A 303 16.33 7.22 6.83
C SER A 303 17.38 7.74 7.82
N LYS A 304 17.48 7.14 9.01
CA LYS A 304 18.62 7.36 9.91
C LYS A 304 19.87 6.80 9.24
N SER A 305 21.02 7.48 9.39
CA SER A 305 22.32 6.95 8.95
C SER A 305 22.49 5.50 9.42
N GLY A 306 22.68 4.56 8.47
CA GLY A 306 22.88 3.14 8.78
C GLY A 306 22.12 2.13 7.89
N GLY A 307 21.42 2.55 6.83
CA GLY A 307 20.85 1.63 5.83
C GLY A 307 19.63 0.82 6.29
N LYS A 308 19.05 1.12 7.46
CA LYS A 308 17.78 0.56 7.93
C LYS A 308 16.61 1.32 7.31
N ILE A 309 15.58 0.58 6.90
CA ILE A 309 14.34 1.13 6.33
C ILE A 309 13.67 2.03 7.38
N GLY A 310 13.23 3.22 6.97
CA GLY A 310 12.50 4.15 7.81
C GLY A 310 11.19 3.53 8.30
N ARG A 311 10.85 3.75 9.58
CA ARG A 311 9.61 3.24 10.19
C ARG A 311 8.36 3.62 9.38
N TYR A 312 8.33 4.83 8.82
CA TYR A 312 7.23 5.29 7.97
C TYR A 312 7.10 4.48 6.68
N THR A 313 8.20 4.11 6.02
CA THR A 313 8.16 3.32 4.78
C THR A 313 7.72 1.88 5.03
N ILE A 314 8.03 1.33 6.21
CA ILE A 314 7.48 0.04 6.65
C ILE A 314 5.96 0.14 6.84
N GLN A 315 5.47 1.20 7.49
CA GLN A 315 4.04 1.44 7.66
C GLN A 315 3.32 1.65 6.31
N GLU A 316 3.93 2.39 5.39
CA GLU A 316 3.42 2.56 4.02
C GLU A 316 3.33 1.21 3.28
N ALA A 317 4.37 0.37 3.35
CA ALA A 317 4.37 -0.96 2.74
C ALA A 317 3.30 -1.89 3.35
N GLN A 318 3.06 -1.80 4.67
CA GLN A 318 1.99 -2.54 5.34
C GLN A 318 0.60 -2.06 4.91
N LEU A 319 0.41 -0.74 4.82
CA LEU A 319 -0.82 -0.13 4.35
C LEU A 319 -1.14 -0.54 2.90
N ILE A 320 -0.11 -0.55 2.04
CA ILE A 320 -0.21 -1.05 0.66
C ILE A 320 -0.63 -2.52 0.66
N GLY A 321 0.00 -3.36 1.49
CA GLY A 321 -0.34 -4.79 1.56
C GLY A 321 -1.79 -5.06 1.91
N ARG A 322 -2.40 -4.19 2.73
CA ARG A 322 -3.81 -4.26 3.11
C ARG A 322 -4.73 -3.71 2.01
N GLY A 323 -4.42 -2.53 1.48
CA GLY A 323 -5.19 -1.90 0.40
C GLY A 323 -5.13 -2.61 -0.96
N ALA A 324 -4.18 -3.52 -1.14
CA ALA A 324 -3.94 -4.25 -2.38
C ALA A 324 -4.88 -5.45 -2.60
N ARG A 325 -5.85 -5.75 -1.72
CA ARG A 325 -6.82 -6.82 -1.99
C ARG A 325 -7.58 -6.57 -3.29
N TYR A 326 -7.82 -7.60 -4.09
CA TYR A 326 -8.54 -7.44 -5.36
C TYR A 326 -9.98 -6.96 -5.13
N CYS A 327 -10.41 -5.95 -5.89
CA CYS A 327 -11.80 -5.49 -5.90
C CYS A 327 -12.63 -6.45 -6.77
N PRO A 328 -13.56 -7.24 -6.22
CA PRO A 328 -14.22 -8.27 -6.99
C PRO A 328 -15.24 -7.68 -7.97
N PHE A 329 -15.14 -8.04 -9.24
CA PHE A 329 -16.15 -7.69 -10.25
C PHE A 329 -16.24 -8.75 -11.36
N ILE A 330 -17.42 -8.84 -11.96
CA ILE A 330 -17.75 -9.78 -13.04
C ILE A 330 -18.00 -8.96 -14.31
N ILE A 331 -17.44 -9.40 -15.42
CA ILE A 331 -17.78 -8.87 -16.76
C ILE A 331 -18.49 -9.98 -17.52
N ASP A 332 -17.75 -11.05 -17.83
CA ASP A 332 -18.29 -12.19 -18.59
C ASP A 332 -18.32 -13.46 -17.74
N ASP A 333 -17.19 -13.82 -17.13
CA ASP A 333 -17.00 -15.10 -16.44
C ASP A 333 -17.02 -14.94 -14.90
N PRO A 334 -18.00 -15.56 -14.20
CA PRO A 334 -18.07 -15.57 -12.74
C PRO A 334 -16.84 -16.17 -12.03
N ASP A 335 -16.10 -17.07 -12.67
CA ASP A 335 -14.92 -17.73 -12.07
C ASP A 335 -13.79 -16.73 -11.82
N TYR A 336 -13.76 -15.65 -12.59
CA TYR A 336 -12.79 -14.55 -12.44
C TYR A 336 -13.29 -13.43 -11.52
N LYS A 337 -14.41 -13.60 -10.80
CA LYS A 337 -14.95 -12.58 -9.89
C LYS A 337 -13.90 -12.06 -8.90
N PHE A 338 -13.06 -12.94 -8.37
CA PHE A 338 -12.09 -12.62 -7.32
C PHE A 338 -10.64 -12.56 -7.82
N LYS A 339 -10.41 -12.64 -9.14
CA LYS A 339 -9.08 -12.75 -9.72
C LYS A 339 -8.88 -11.72 -10.83
N ARG A 340 -7.66 -11.17 -10.91
CA ARG A 340 -7.25 -10.30 -12.02
C ARG A 340 -7.38 -11.01 -13.37
N LYS A 341 -7.88 -10.27 -14.36
CA LYS A 341 -8.23 -10.73 -15.70
C LYS A 341 -7.24 -10.25 -16.76
N TYR A 342 -6.58 -9.11 -16.53
CA TYR A 342 -5.84 -8.39 -17.57
C TYR A 342 -4.31 -8.45 -17.43
N ASP A 343 -3.77 -9.34 -16.59
CA ASP A 343 -2.32 -9.47 -16.39
C ASP A 343 -1.56 -9.79 -17.70
N GLY A 344 -2.18 -10.58 -18.59
CA GLY A 344 -1.63 -10.93 -19.91
C GLY A 344 -1.92 -9.93 -21.04
N ASP A 345 -2.85 -8.99 -20.85
CA ASP A 345 -3.24 -7.98 -21.84
C ASP A 345 -2.97 -6.58 -21.30
N VAL A 346 -1.70 -6.18 -21.42
CA VAL A 346 -1.22 -4.89 -20.93
C VAL A 346 -1.85 -3.69 -21.64
N THR A 347 -2.43 -3.91 -22.82
CA THR A 347 -3.06 -2.87 -23.65
C THR A 347 -4.53 -2.66 -23.34
N ASN A 348 -5.16 -3.57 -22.60
CA ASN A 348 -6.58 -3.50 -22.27
C ASN A 348 -6.91 -2.22 -21.49
N THR A 349 -7.93 -1.49 -21.95
CA THR A 349 -8.42 -0.28 -21.28
C THR A 349 -8.88 -0.57 -19.85
N ASN A 350 -9.48 -1.73 -19.60
CA ASN A 350 -10.02 -2.12 -18.29
C ASN A 350 -8.96 -2.60 -17.31
N ARG A 351 -7.69 -2.75 -17.73
CA ARG A 351 -6.59 -3.17 -16.84
C ARG A 351 -6.44 -2.24 -15.63
N ILE A 352 -6.70 -0.95 -15.81
CA ILE A 352 -6.66 0.05 -14.75
C ILE A 352 -7.64 -0.26 -13.59
N LEU A 353 -8.74 -0.97 -13.86
CA LEU A 353 -9.72 -1.42 -12.87
C LEU A 353 -9.15 -2.49 -11.93
N GLU A 354 -8.00 -3.07 -12.27
CA GLU A 354 -7.31 -4.08 -11.48
C GLU A 354 -5.98 -3.56 -10.93
N THR A 355 -5.66 -2.27 -11.16
CA THR A 355 -4.42 -1.63 -10.73
C THR A 355 -4.66 -0.64 -9.59
N MET A 356 -3.80 -0.70 -8.58
CA MET A 356 -3.73 0.25 -7.49
C MET A 356 -2.48 1.14 -7.64
N TYR A 357 -2.64 2.45 -7.52
CA TYR A 357 -1.51 3.39 -7.57
C TYR A 357 -1.14 3.93 -6.20
N PHE A 358 0.15 3.97 -5.93
CA PHE A 358 0.73 4.78 -4.87
C PHE A 358 1.38 6.01 -5.47
N HIS A 359 0.81 7.18 -5.20
CA HIS A 359 1.28 8.45 -5.73
C HIS A 359 2.35 9.02 -4.81
N SER A 360 3.55 9.20 -5.33
CA SER A 360 4.69 9.71 -4.57
C SER A 360 5.53 10.67 -5.41
N LYS A 361 6.44 11.39 -4.74
CA LYS A 361 7.44 12.17 -5.45
C LYS A 361 8.32 11.24 -6.28
N ASN A 362 8.75 11.67 -7.46
CA ASN A 362 9.73 10.94 -8.27
C ASN A 362 11.12 10.98 -7.61
N ASP A 363 11.30 10.11 -6.63
CA ASP A 363 12.48 10.02 -5.81
C ASP A 363 13.04 8.60 -5.82
N SER A 364 14.06 8.37 -6.64
CA SER A 364 14.66 7.05 -6.86
C SER A 364 15.10 6.35 -5.58
N ARG A 365 15.59 7.09 -4.59
CA ARG A 365 16.03 6.52 -3.30
C ARG A 365 14.84 6.10 -2.44
N TYR A 366 13.77 6.89 -2.42
CA TYR A 366 12.53 6.52 -1.73
C TYR A 366 11.86 5.32 -2.40
N ILE A 367 11.78 5.28 -3.74
CA ILE A 367 11.20 4.17 -4.50
C ILE A 367 11.97 2.87 -4.22
N ALA A 368 13.31 2.94 -4.16
CA ALA A 368 14.13 1.79 -3.79
C ALA A 368 13.89 1.33 -2.34
N GLU A 369 13.72 2.27 -1.41
CA GLU A 369 13.39 1.97 0.00
C GLU A 369 12.00 1.33 0.12
N LEU A 370 11.00 1.84 -0.59
CA LEU A 370 9.65 1.29 -0.65
C LEU A 370 9.64 -0.12 -1.25
N LYS A 371 10.37 -0.35 -2.36
CA LYS A 371 10.54 -1.68 -2.95
C LYS A 371 11.17 -2.66 -1.95
N LYS A 372 12.18 -2.21 -1.20
CA LYS A 372 12.82 -3.03 -0.17
C LYS A 372 11.88 -3.35 0.99
N ALA A 373 11.06 -2.40 1.42
CA ALA A 373 10.04 -2.61 2.45
C ALA A 373 8.96 -3.60 2.00
N LEU A 374 8.54 -3.56 0.73
CA LEU A 374 7.59 -4.51 0.14
C LEU A 374 8.14 -5.94 0.04
N ILE A 375 9.46 -6.09 -0.17
CA ILE A 375 10.14 -7.40 -0.08
C ILE A 375 10.12 -7.91 1.36
N GLU A 376 10.41 -7.06 2.35
CA GLU A 376 10.40 -7.45 3.76
C GLU A 376 9.00 -7.86 4.27
N THR A 377 7.94 -7.25 3.74
CA THR A 377 6.54 -7.61 4.05
C THR A 377 6.05 -8.87 3.31
N GLY A 378 6.84 -9.44 2.39
CA GLY A 378 6.47 -10.65 1.65
C GLY A 378 5.54 -10.43 0.45
N LEU A 379 5.32 -9.17 0.03
CA LEU A 379 4.58 -8.83 -1.21
C LEU A 379 5.41 -9.09 -2.49
N GLN A 380 6.69 -9.38 -2.32
CA GLN A 380 7.65 -9.62 -3.39
C GLN A 380 8.64 -10.75 -3.02
N PRO A 381 9.15 -11.49 -4.02
CA PRO A 381 10.20 -12.48 -3.77
C PRO A 381 11.48 -11.77 -3.34
N GLN A 382 12.20 -12.36 -2.36
CA GLN A 382 13.52 -11.87 -1.94
C GLN A 382 14.53 -11.87 -3.09
N ASN A 383 14.38 -12.79 -4.04
CA ASN A 383 15.27 -12.93 -5.18
C ASN A 383 14.46 -12.87 -6.48
N PRO A 384 14.68 -11.85 -7.33
CA PRO A 384 14.59 -12.07 -8.76
C PRO A 384 15.53 -13.22 -9.11
N ILE A 385 15.05 -14.23 -9.83
CA ILE A 385 15.96 -15.24 -10.37
C ILE A 385 16.74 -14.52 -11.46
N THR A 386 17.97 -14.11 -11.16
CA THR A 386 18.87 -13.56 -12.17
C THR A 386 19.16 -14.68 -13.17
N LEU A 387 18.48 -14.66 -14.30
CA LEU A 387 18.83 -15.49 -15.44
C LEU A 387 20.04 -14.84 -16.09
N GLU A 388 21.19 -15.49 -15.94
CA GLU A 388 22.40 -15.05 -16.61
C GLU A 388 22.25 -15.34 -18.11
N TYR A 389 22.03 -14.29 -18.89
CA TYR A 389 22.04 -14.38 -20.34
C TYR A 389 23.48 -14.57 -20.80
N SER A 390 23.86 -15.83 -21.02
CA SER A 390 25.05 -16.13 -21.80
C SER A 390 24.76 -15.86 -23.28
N LEU A 391 25.69 -15.18 -23.94
CA LEU A 391 25.67 -15.14 -25.40
C LEU A 391 25.80 -16.58 -25.90
N LYS A 392 24.86 -17.01 -26.73
CA LYS A 392 24.93 -18.33 -27.35
C LYS A 392 26.27 -18.50 -28.07
N GLU A 393 26.83 -19.71 -28.05
CA GLU A 393 28.09 -20.00 -28.74
C GLU A 393 28.01 -19.65 -30.24
N GLU A 394 26.86 -19.85 -30.88
CA GLU A 394 26.60 -19.43 -32.27
C GLU A 394 26.79 -17.92 -32.51
N PHE A 395 26.45 -17.07 -31.52
CA PHE A 395 26.65 -15.63 -31.64
C PHE A 395 28.10 -15.24 -31.35
N LYS A 396 28.75 -15.89 -30.38
CA LYS A 396 30.18 -15.70 -30.11
C LYS A 396 31.04 -16.09 -31.32
N ASP A 397 30.55 -17.03 -32.13
CA ASP A 397 31.21 -17.43 -33.37
C ASP A 397 31.00 -16.48 -34.54
N SER A 398 30.03 -15.57 -34.46
CA SER A 398 29.75 -14.60 -35.51
C SER A 398 30.89 -13.60 -35.72
N ASP A 399 31.07 -13.17 -36.97
CA ASP A 399 32.04 -12.14 -37.33
C ASP A 399 31.77 -10.83 -36.60
N PHE A 400 30.50 -10.52 -36.34
CA PHE A 400 30.09 -9.33 -35.61
C PHE A 400 30.60 -9.32 -34.16
N TYR A 401 30.53 -10.46 -33.46
CA TYR A 401 31.09 -10.57 -32.10
C TYR A 401 32.62 -10.52 -32.09
N LYS A 402 33.26 -11.17 -33.08
CA LYS A 402 34.73 -11.26 -33.16
C LYS A 402 35.40 -9.95 -33.59
N THR A 403 34.71 -9.08 -34.33
CA THR A 403 35.33 -7.91 -34.98
C THR A 403 34.69 -6.56 -34.63
N GLY A 404 33.58 -6.54 -33.88
CA GLY A 404 32.93 -5.29 -33.46
C GLY A 404 33.71 -4.54 -32.37
N PHE A 405 33.74 -3.20 -32.45
CA PHE A 405 34.36 -2.34 -31.43
C PHE A 405 33.31 -1.63 -30.57
N VAL A 406 33.57 -1.57 -29.25
CA VAL A 406 32.75 -0.83 -28.27
C VAL A 406 33.67 0.04 -27.39
N TYR A 407 33.33 1.31 -27.20
CA TYR A 407 34.13 2.28 -26.42
C TYR A 407 33.36 2.80 -25.19
N SER A 408 34.06 2.94 -24.04
CA SER A 408 33.52 3.62 -22.83
C SER A 408 34.62 4.29 -21.97
N ASN A 409 34.27 5.30 -21.15
CA ASN A 409 35.22 6.17 -20.39
C ASN A 409 34.97 6.19 -18.86
N LYS A 410 36.03 6.45 -18.04
CA LYS A 410 35.96 6.59 -16.56
C LYS A 410 36.95 7.65 -15.98
N ARG A 411 36.62 8.30 -14.84
CA ARG A 411 37.41 9.36 -14.15
C ARG A 411 38.01 8.94 -12.79
N LEU A 412 39.07 9.64 -12.33
CA LEU A 412 39.77 9.44 -11.04
C LEU A 412 39.94 10.75 -10.20
N PRO A 413 40.02 10.70 -8.85
CA PRO A 413 40.06 11.88 -7.96
C PRO A 413 41.46 12.25 -7.38
N LYS A 414 41.61 13.49 -6.88
CA LYS A 414 42.88 14.12 -6.43
C LYS A 414 42.78 14.75 -5.01
N SER A 415 43.87 14.73 -4.21
CA SER A 415 44.00 15.15 -2.78
C SER A 415 44.15 16.68 -2.54
N ARG A 416 44.02 17.16 -1.28
CA ARG A 416 43.76 18.57 -0.87
C ARG A 416 44.68 19.15 0.24
N ASP A 417 46.00 18.95 0.16
CA ASP A 417 46.94 19.32 1.24
C ASP A 417 47.33 20.83 1.35
N GLU A 418 46.71 21.76 0.59
CA GLU A 418 47.17 23.17 0.45
C GLU A 418 46.11 24.30 0.69
N ILE A 419 45.13 24.15 1.59
CA ILE A 419 44.06 25.17 1.72
C ILE A 419 44.47 26.37 2.62
N LYS A 420 44.47 27.61 2.08
CA LYS A 420 44.80 28.90 2.75
C LYS A 420 43.67 29.97 2.75
N THR A 421 42.42 29.62 2.49
CA THR A 421 41.27 30.57 2.32
C THR A 421 40.13 30.27 3.28
N ILE A 422 39.10 31.16 3.37
CA ILE A 422 37.80 30.78 3.96
C ILE A 422 37.38 29.47 3.31
N GLU A 423 36.88 28.54 4.12
CA GLU A 423 36.64 27.18 3.69
C GLU A 423 35.87 27.18 2.36
N PRO A 424 36.38 26.53 1.30
CA PRO A 424 35.73 26.52 0.00
C PRO A 424 34.25 26.12 0.08
N SER A 425 33.85 25.38 1.11
CA SER A 425 32.45 25.03 1.44
C SER A 425 31.51 26.23 1.47
N MET A 426 32.00 27.42 1.84
CA MET A 426 31.20 28.65 1.94
C MET A 426 31.37 29.55 0.71
N GLN A 427 32.57 29.69 0.15
CA GLN A 427 32.81 30.49 -1.07
C GLN A 427 32.26 29.83 -2.35
N THR A 428 32.11 28.51 -2.34
CA THR A 428 31.57 27.72 -3.46
C THR A 428 30.23 27.07 -3.12
N LYS A 429 29.58 27.50 -2.04
CA LYS A 429 28.30 26.95 -1.59
C LYS A 429 27.31 27.06 -2.74
N THR A 430 27.01 25.90 -3.34
CA THR A 430 26.12 25.83 -4.48
C THR A 430 24.72 25.72 -3.94
N TYR A 431 23.96 26.80 -4.09
CA TYR A 431 22.55 26.81 -3.76
C TYR A 431 21.80 26.02 -4.82
N HIS A 432 21.32 24.84 -4.44
CA HIS A 432 20.56 23.97 -5.32
C HIS A 432 19.08 24.29 -5.22
N TYR A 433 18.58 25.01 -6.20
CA TYR A 433 17.14 25.16 -6.41
C TYR A 433 16.69 24.21 -7.52
N THR A 434 15.82 23.25 -7.18
CA THR A 434 15.28 22.29 -8.16
C THR A 434 13.92 22.79 -8.62
N VAL A 435 13.83 23.19 -9.89
CA VAL A 435 12.56 23.51 -10.53
C VAL A 435 11.81 22.20 -10.77
N LEU A 436 10.58 22.10 -10.27
CA LEU A 436 9.69 20.97 -10.54
C LEU A 436 9.48 20.86 -12.05
N SER A 437 9.85 19.72 -12.63
CA SER A 437 9.75 19.52 -14.08
C SER A 437 8.33 19.20 -14.55
N GLY A 438 7.44 18.87 -13.61
CA GLY A 438 6.08 18.39 -13.88
C GLY A 438 6.02 16.96 -14.43
N ARG A 439 7.16 16.36 -14.81
CA ARG A 439 7.19 15.02 -15.41
C ARG A 439 6.94 13.93 -14.37
N GLY A 440 6.34 12.84 -14.82
CA GLY A 440 6.10 11.65 -14.04
C GLY A 440 6.42 10.37 -14.79
N ASN A 441 6.49 9.28 -14.04
CA ASN A 441 6.70 7.94 -14.55
C ASN A 441 5.98 6.94 -13.65
N ILE A 442 5.39 5.92 -14.27
CA ILE A 442 4.88 4.77 -13.53
C ILE A 442 6.02 3.79 -13.35
N VAL A 443 6.30 3.47 -12.10
CA VAL A 443 7.30 2.47 -11.72
C VAL A 443 6.54 1.28 -11.19
N ASN A 444 6.59 0.16 -11.92
CA ASN A 444 6.22 -1.13 -11.35
C ASN A 444 7.10 -1.37 -10.13
N LEU A 445 6.49 -1.43 -8.96
CA LEU A 445 7.21 -1.72 -7.75
C LEU A 445 7.58 -3.20 -7.67
N VAL A 446 6.97 -4.04 -8.52
CA VAL A 446 7.11 -5.50 -8.48
C VAL A 446 7.37 -6.14 -9.84
N GLY A 447 8.21 -7.18 -9.82
CA GLY A 447 8.78 -7.84 -11.00
C GLY A 447 10.16 -7.31 -11.39
N GLU A 448 10.80 -8.01 -12.33
CA GLU A 448 11.94 -7.49 -13.09
C GLU A 448 11.42 -6.67 -14.27
N SER A 449 11.17 -5.40 -14.05
CA SER A 449 11.13 -4.45 -15.15
C SER A 449 12.36 -3.57 -15.07
N ASN A 450 13.09 -3.52 -16.18
CA ASN A 450 14.08 -2.48 -16.43
C ASN A 450 13.41 -1.14 -16.16
N LEU A 451 13.99 -0.35 -15.26
CA LEU A 451 13.63 1.06 -15.10
C LEU A 451 13.58 1.67 -16.51
N PRO A 452 12.42 2.16 -16.99
CA PRO A 452 12.42 2.92 -18.23
C PRO A 452 13.40 4.06 -18.02
N THR A 453 14.48 4.03 -18.79
CA THR A 453 15.64 4.91 -18.68
C THR A 453 15.30 6.30 -19.23
N ASN A 454 14.09 6.78 -19.01
CA ASN A 454 13.74 8.18 -19.23
C ASN A 454 14.04 8.93 -17.93
N SER A 455 15.32 8.93 -17.54
CA SER A 455 15.83 9.99 -16.69
C SER A 455 15.61 11.29 -17.48
N SER A 456 14.57 12.04 -17.12
CA SER A 456 14.44 13.43 -17.52
C SER A 456 15.79 14.08 -17.22
N LYS A 457 16.54 14.44 -18.27
CA LYS A 457 17.82 15.13 -18.12
C LYS A 457 17.52 16.41 -17.35
N THR A 458 17.77 16.42 -16.05
CA THR A 458 17.68 17.62 -15.22
C THR A 458 18.64 18.61 -15.86
N LYS A 459 18.11 19.64 -16.54
CA LYS A 459 18.93 20.70 -17.10
C LYS A 459 19.42 21.54 -15.94
N VAL A 460 20.57 21.17 -15.40
CA VAL A 460 21.25 21.95 -14.39
C VAL A 460 21.81 23.19 -15.08
N LYS A 461 21.10 24.32 -14.94
CA LYS A 461 21.63 25.62 -15.34
C LYS A 461 22.39 26.19 -14.15
N SER A 462 23.71 26.17 -14.23
CA SER A 462 24.54 26.87 -13.26
C SER A 462 24.59 28.34 -13.67
N ILE A 463 24.10 29.22 -12.79
CA ILE A 463 24.21 30.66 -12.93
C ILE A 463 25.11 31.12 -11.79
N LYS A 464 26.17 31.85 -12.09
CA LYS A 464 27.01 32.43 -11.04
C LYS A 464 26.28 33.66 -10.52
N LEU A 465 26.27 33.86 -9.20
CA LEU A 465 25.63 35.03 -8.59
C LEU A 465 26.16 36.33 -9.21
N LYS A 466 27.46 36.41 -9.51
CA LYS A 466 28.07 37.58 -10.17
C LYS A 466 27.54 37.89 -11.59
N ASP A 467 26.86 36.93 -12.23
CA ASP A 467 26.31 37.06 -13.57
C ASP A 467 24.79 37.43 -13.51
N ILE A 468 24.23 37.64 -12.31
CA ILE A 468 22.86 38.09 -12.06
C ILE A 468 22.90 39.57 -11.69
N ASP A 469 21.99 40.36 -12.26
CA ASP A 469 21.93 41.79 -11.96
C ASP A 469 21.69 42.05 -10.47
N MET A 470 22.38 43.06 -9.93
CA MET A 470 22.44 43.34 -8.50
C MET A 470 21.06 43.64 -7.89
N ASN A 471 20.16 44.28 -8.65
CA ASN A 471 18.78 44.55 -8.23
C ASN A 471 17.97 43.24 -8.02
N ILE A 472 18.20 42.23 -8.85
CA ILE A 472 17.55 40.91 -8.72
C ILE A 472 18.12 40.16 -7.50
N LEU A 473 19.44 40.22 -7.29
CA LEU A 473 20.09 39.59 -6.12
C LEU A 473 19.61 40.20 -4.80
N LEU A 474 19.46 41.53 -4.75
CA LEU A 474 18.98 42.23 -3.56
C LEU A 474 17.53 41.84 -3.24
N GLY A 475 16.63 41.86 -4.24
CA GLY A 475 15.26 41.38 -4.05
C GLY A 475 15.17 39.91 -3.64
N ALA A 476 16.01 39.05 -4.23
CA ALA A 476 16.10 37.65 -3.83
C ALA A 476 16.60 37.47 -2.39
N SER A 477 17.58 38.27 -1.94
CA SER A 477 18.11 38.18 -0.57
C SER A 477 17.07 38.51 0.51
N GLU A 478 16.05 39.31 0.18
CA GLU A 478 14.94 39.61 1.09
C GLU A 478 13.93 38.45 1.17
N CYS A 479 13.76 37.70 0.07
CA CYS A 479 12.77 36.62 -0.05
C CYS A 479 13.30 35.20 0.30
N PHE A 480 14.61 34.95 0.17
CA PHE A 480 15.21 33.63 0.42
C PHE A 480 16.06 33.65 1.70
N GLU A 481 15.67 32.87 2.71
CA GLU A 481 16.37 32.81 4.00
C GLU A 481 17.82 32.32 3.85
N GLU A 482 18.10 31.49 2.85
CA GLU A 482 19.42 30.92 2.59
C GLU A 482 20.44 31.94 2.06
N LEU A 483 19.98 33.12 1.63
CA LEU A 483 20.78 34.24 1.16
C LEU A 483 20.83 35.40 2.17
N ARG A 484 20.16 35.28 3.33
CA ARG A 484 20.27 36.27 4.41
C ARG A 484 21.58 36.07 5.16
N TRP A 485 22.53 36.97 4.90
CA TRP A 485 23.76 37.06 5.67
C TRP A 485 23.44 37.79 6.98
N ILE A 486 23.42 37.05 8.09
CA ILE A 486 23.46 37.67 9.42
C ILE A 486 24.92 38.09 9.63
N PHE A 487 25.18 39.39 9.62
CA PHE A 487 26.49 39.96 9.94
C PHE A 487 26.87 39.72 11.39
#